data_AF-A0AAX0B8J6-F1
#
_entry.id   AF-A0AAX0B8J6-F1
#
_cell.length_a   1.000
_cell.length_b   1.000
_cell.length_c   1.000
_cell.angle_alpha   90.00
_cell.angle_beta   90.00
_cell.angle_gamma   90.00
#
_symmetry.space_group_name_H-M   'P 1'
#
loop_
_entity.id
_entity.type
_entity.pdbx_description
1 polymer ?
#
loop_
_entity_poly.entity_id
_entity_poly.type
_entity_poly.pdbx_seq_one_letter_code
_entity_poly.pdbx_strand_id
1 'polypeptide(L)'
;MIIIKKYSNLDIDNLEFLGSGTQGKVYKIDSQKCIKIFKKKQICSDEIETLVMAQMDLHFPRLYAFGENYIIREYIDGVELDKYLSSNPLSENIFQKIIELYEALDSVGYNRLDAAPFHIFITSLDEIKLIDTARAMKKRTIYPALIIECLSDLGHKKDFLNFVKYNKPELYKKWLRSKK
;
A
#
# COMPACT_ATOMS: atom_id res chain seq x y z
N MET A 1 -14.92 -35.18 4.37
CA MET A 1 -15.81 -34.02 4.60
C MET A 1 -15.09 -32.80 4.06
N ILE A 2 -15.55 -32.23 2.94
CA ILE A 2 -14.98 -30.99 2.38
C ILE A 2 -15.59 -29.84 3.19
N ILE A 3 -14.77 -29.13 3.97
CA ILE A 3 -15.22 -27.95 4.72
C ILE A 3 -15.11 -26.76 3.77
N ILE A 4 -16.21 -26.40 3.11
CA ILE A 4 -16.29 -25.18 2.31
C ILE A 4 -16.36 -24.00 3.29
N LYS A 5 -15.28 -23.22 3.39
CA LYS A 5 -15.29 -22.00 4.20
C LYS A 5 -15.97 -20.88 3.39
N LYS A 6 -17.21 -20.58 3.75
CA LYS A 6 -17.93 -19.43 3.18
C LYS A 6 -17.55 -18.15 3.90
N TYR A 7 -17.13 -17.13 3.14
CA TYR A 7 -16.87 -15.78 3.64
C TYR A 7 -17.74 -14.80 2.89
N SER A 8 -18.65 -14.10 3.58
CA SER A 8 -19.66 -13.25 2.91
C SER A 8 -20.43 -13.99 1.79
N ASN A 9 -20.83 -15.24 2.06
CA ASN A 9 -21.45 -16.15 1.09
C ASN A 9 -20.57 -16.55 -0.13
N LEU A 10 -19.31 -16.13 -0.20
CA LEU A 10 -18.37 -16.53 -1.25
C LEU A 10 -17.76 -17.90 -0.93
N ASP A 11 -17.71 -18.75 -1.95
CA ASP A 11 -16.94 -19.99 -1.94
C ASP A 11 -15.52 -19.71 -2.46
N ILE A 12 -14.57 -19.67 -1.54
CA ILE A 12 -13.18 -19.28 -1.82
C ILE A 12 -12.46 -20.30 -2.70
N ASP A 13 -12.88 -21.57 -2.65
CA ASP A 13 -12.25 -22.64 -3.41
C ASP A 13 -12.48 -22.49 -4.93
N ASN A 14 -13.47 -21.68 -5.33
CA ASN A 14 -13.77 -21.36 -6.72
C ASN A 14 -13.21 -19.99 -7.18
N LEU A 15 -12.48 -19.29 -6.32
CA LEU A 15 -11.91 -17.98 -6.65
C LEU A 15 -10.47 -18.11 -7.14
N GLU A 16 -10.06 -17.21 -8.02
CA GLU A 16 -8.67 -17.14 -8.50
C GLU A 16 -7.75 -16.72 -7.35
N PHE A 17 -6.74 -17.53 -7.07
CA PHE A 17 -5.75 -17.24 -6.05
C PHE A 17 -4.74 -16.20 -6.56
N LEU A 18 -4.67 -15.05 -5.90
CA LEU A 18 -3.76 -13.96 -6.27
C LEU A 18 -2.42 -14.05 -5.54
N GLY A 19 -2.42 -14.55 -4.30
CA GLY A 19 -1.19 -14.68 -3.53
C GLY A 19 -1.40 -14.96 -2.05
N SER A 20 -0.31 -15.30 -1.38
CA SER A 20 -0.28 -15.52 0.06
C SER A 20 0.95 -14.90 0.68
N GLY A 21 0.77 -14.34 1.88
CA GLY A 21 1.85 -13.77 2.68
C GLY A 21 1.82 -14.23 4.12
N THR A 22 2.59 -13.51 4.94
CA THR A 22 2.69 -13.76 6.38
C THR A 22 1.35 -13.54 7.09
N GLN A 23 0.53 -12.60 6.62
CA GLN A 23 -0.73 -12.21 7.26
C GLN A 23 -1.95 -12.98 6.78
N GLY A 24 -1.94 -13.55 5.57
CA GLY A 24 -3.15 -14.07 4.96
C GLY A 24 -2.99 -14.53 3.51
N LYS A 25 -4.12 -14.81 2.88
CA LYS A 25 -4.25 -15.17 1.47
C LYS A 25 -5.20 -14.19 0.78
N VAL A 26 -4.97 -13.90 -0.49
CA VAL A 26 -5.81 -13.01 -1.30
C VAL A 26 -6.35 -13.77 -2.51
N TYR A 27 -7.63 -13.58 -2.78
CA TYR A 27 -8.33 -14.20 -3.89
C TYR A 27 -9.10 -13.14 -4.67
N LYS A 28 -9.11 -13.25 -6.00
CA LYS A 28 -9.88 -12.37 -6.88
C LYS A 28 -11.33 -12.82 -6.89
N ILE A 29 -12.25 -11.87 -6.70
CA ILE A 29 -13.69 -12.12 -6.81
C ILE A 29 -14.14 -11.81 -8.24
N ASP A 30 -13.77 -10.64 -8.74
CA ASP A 30 -14.09 -10.14 -10.07
C ASP A 30 -13.02 -9.14 -10.54
N SER A 31 -13.24 -8.45 -11.67
CA SER A 31 -12.32 -7.43 -12.19
C SER A 31 -12.12 -6.22 -11.28
N GLN A 32 -12.97 -6.01 -10.27
CA GLN A 32 -12.96 -4.85 -9.37
C GLN A 32 -12.68 -5.21 -7.92
N LYS A 33 -12.89 -6.46 -7.49
CA LYS A 33 -12.87 -6.85 -6.07
C LYS A 33 -11.98 -8.06 -5.83
N CYS A 34 -11.33 -8.02 -4.68
CA CYS A 34 -10.63 -9.17 -4.11
C CYS A 34 -11.02 -9.34 -2.63
N ILE A 35 -10.83 -10.56 -2.13
CA ILE A 35 -10.97 -10.87 -0.70
C ILE A 35 -9.61 -11.26 -0.12
N LYS A 36 -9.21 -10.57 0.96
CA LYS A 36 -8.07 -10.97 1.80
C LYS A 36 -8.60 -11.72 3.02
N ILE A 37 -8.15 -12.94 3.21
CA ILE A 37 -8.47 -13.79 4.37
C ILE A 37 -7.26 -13.84 5.29
N PHE A 38 -7.46 -13.40 6.53
CA PHE A 38 -6.40 -13.19 7.50
C PHE A 38 -6.19 -14.42 8.38
N LYS A 39 -4.92 -14.69 8.73
CA LYS A 39 -4.54 -15.71 9.71
C LYS A 39 -4.82 -15.28 11.15
N LYS A 40 -4.76 -13.95 11.42
CA LYS A 40 -4.95 -13.37 12.75
C LYS A 40 -6.04 -12.30 12.72
N LYS A 41 -7.07 -12.44 13.57
CA LYS A 41 -8.18 -11.47 13.68
C LYS A 41 -7.70 -10.05 14.01
N GLN A 42 -6.70 -9.91 14.89
CA GLN A 42 -6.15 -8.60 15.23
C GLN A 42 -5.58 -7.86 14.01
N ILE A 43 -4.85 -8.56 13.14
CA ILE A 43 -4.28 -7.95 11.93
C ILE A 43 -5.39 -7.54 10.96
N CYS A 44 -6.45 -8.34 10.85
CA CYS A 44 -7.64 -7.97 10.08
C CYS A 44 -8.30 -6.71 10.64
N SER A 45 -8.49 -6.63 11.96
CA SER A 45 -9.06 -5.46 12.62
C SER A 45 -8.22 -4.20 12.41
N ASP A 46 -6.90 -4.31 12.52
CA ASP A 46 -5.98 -3.19 12.30
C ASP A 46 -6.02 -2.70 10.83
N GLU A 47 -6.14 -3.61 9.87
CA GLU A 47 -6.29 -3.25 8.44
C GLU A 47 -7.66 -2.64 8.13
N ILE A 48 -8.73 -3.14 8.76
CA ILE A 48 -10.08 -2.52 8.65
C ILE A 48 -10.04 -1.09 9.15
N GLU A 49 -9.50 -0.85 10.36
CA GLU A 49 -9.41 0.49 10.96
C GLU A 49 -8.70 1.47 10.03
N THR A 50 -7.51 1.09 9.57
CA THR A 50 -6.69 1.96 8.71
C THR A 50 -7.31 2.17 7.33
N LEU A 51 -7.93 1.15 6.74
CA LEU A 51 -8.58 1.27 5.45
C LEU A 51 -9.85 2.13 5.54
N VAL A 52 -10.61 2.05 6.65
CA VAL A 52 -11.76 2.94 6.93
C VAL A 52 -11.34 4.39 7.00
N MET A 53 -10.23 4.70 7.71
CA MET A 53 -9.70 6.08 7.79
C MET A 53 -9.37 6.68 6.41
N ALA A 54 -8.98 5.83 5.47
CA ALA A 54 -8.47 6.25 4.17
C ALA A 54 -9.50 6.21 3.03
N GLN A 55 -10.78 5.91 3.30
CA GLN A 55 -11.79 5.68 2.24
C GLN A 55 -12.09 6.89 1.34
N MET A 56 -11.73 8.10 1.76
CA MET A 56 -11.91 9.31 0.96
C MET A 56 -10.73 9.62 0.03
N ASP A 57 -9.62 8.89 0.15
CA ASP A 57 -8.40 9.13 -0.60
C ASP A 57 -8.17 8.02 -1.63
N LEU A 58 -7.97 8.43 -2.89
CA LEU A 58 -7.88 7.52 -4.04
C LEU A 58 -6.63 6.64 -4.02
N HIS A 59 -5.60 6.99 -3.24
CA HIS A 59 -4.38 6.18 -3.12
C HIS A 59 -4.60 4.87 -2.36
N PHE A 60 -5.77 4.67 -1.75
CA PHE A 60 -6.08 3.48 -0.98
C PHE A 60 -7.23 2.69 -1.60
N PRO A 61 -7.22 1.35 -1.48
CA PRO A 61 -8.31 0.52 -1.98
C PRO A 61 -9.67 0.90 -1.40
N ARG A 62 -10.67 0.98 -2.25
CA ARG A 62 -12.07 1.04 -1.78
C ARG A 62 -12.43 -0.19 -0.95
N LEU A 63 -13.01 0.01 0.22
CA LEU A 63 -13.55 -1.03 1.09
C LEU A 63 -14.99 -1.33 0.69
N TYR A 64 -15.29 -2.60 0.39
CA TYR A 64 -16.64 -3.04 0.04
C TYR A 64 -17.35 -3.75 1.20
N ALA A 65 -16.63 -4.61 1.92
CA ALA A 65 -17.16 -5.32 3.08
C ALA A 65 -16.01 -5.85 3.95
N PHE A 66 -16.31 -6.20 5.20
CA PHE A 66 -15.35 -6.87 6.08
C PHE A 66 -16.07 -7.73 7.12
N GLY A 67 -15.33 -8.64 7.75
CA GLY A 67 -15.79 -9.42 8.89
C GLY A 67 -14.63 -9.76 9.83
N GLU A 68 -14.81 -10.73 10.72
CA GLU A 68 -13.83 -11.00 11.80
C GLU A 68 -12.41 -11.36 11.32
N ASN A 69 -12.28 -11.91 10.13
CA ASN A 69 -11.01 -12.38 9.57
C ASN A 69 -10.92 -12.23 8.05
N TYR A 70 -11.73 -11.35 7.45
CA TYR A 70 -11.65 -11.07 6.03
C TYR A 70 -11.98 -9.61 5.71
N ILE A 71 -11.43 -9.14 4.59
CA ILE A 71 -11.74 -7.84 3.97
C ILE A 71 -12.02 -8.09 2.49
N ILE A 72 -13.13 -7.54 1.99
CA ILE A 72 -13.43 -7.40 0.57
C ILE A 72 -13.12 -5.96 0.19
N ARG A 73 -12.14 -5.77 -0.68
CA ARG A 73 -11.67 -4.46 -1.12
C ARG A 73 -11.43 -4.43 -2.63
N GLU A 74 -11.17 -3.24 -3.16
CA GLU A 74 -10.73 -3.02 -4.53
C GLU A 74 -9.57 -3.95 -4.87
N TYR A 75 -9.72 -4.63 -6.00
CA TYR A 75 -8.64 -5.35 -6.66
C TYR A 75 -7.80 -4.34 -7.42
N ILE A 76 -6.51 -4.29 -7.11
CA ILE A 76 -5.55 -3.40 -7.76
C ILE A 76 -4.87 -4.18 -8.86
N ASP A 77 -5.21 -3.86 -10.11
CA ASP A 77 -4.54 -4.38 -11.29
C ASP A 77 -3.35 -3.47 -11.63
N GLY A 78 -2.15 -3.90 -11.25
CA GLY A 78 -0.95 -3.09 -11.37
C GLY A 78 0.33 -3.85 -11.04
N VAL A 79 1.46 -3.16 -11.20
CA VAL A 79 2.80 -3.67 -10.94
C VAL A 79 3.30 -3.09 -9.61
N GLU A 80 3.89 -3.94 -8.77
CA GLU A 80 4.54 -3.50 -7.53
C GLU A 80 5.66 -2.50 -7.81
N LEU A 81 5.83 -1.48 -6.95
CA LEU A 81 6.73 -0.36 -7.20
C LEU A 81 8.19 -0.79 -7.34
N ASP A 82 8.68 -1.72 -6.53
CA ASP A 82 10.04 -2.26 -6.64
C ASP A 82 10.28 -2.95 -8.00
N LYS A 83 9.33 -3.76 -8.46
CA LYS A 83 9.38 -4.41 -9.78
C LYS A 83 9.33 -3.39 -10.91
N TYR A 84 8.44 -2.40 -10.78
CA TYR A 84 8.29 -1.33 -11.76
C TYR A 84 9.59 -0.54 -11.90
N LEU A 85 10.17 -0.08 -10.79
CA LEU A 85 11.40 0.71 -10.78
C LEU A 85 12.64 -0.09 -11.23
N SER A 86 12.62 -1.42 -11.08
CA SER A 86 13.71 -2.29 -11.57
C SER A 86 13.70 -2.47 -13.10
N SER A 87 12.55 -2.25 -13.74
CA SER A 87 12.35 -2.59 -15.17
C SER A 87 12.09 -1.36 -16.05
N ASN A 88 11.92 -0.18 -15.46
CA ASN A 88 11.56 1.05 -16.15
C ASN A 88 12.50 2.19 -15.77
N PRO A 89 12.81 3.10 -16.71
CA PRO A 89 13.56 4.30 -16.38
C PRO A 89 12.77 5.16 -15.39
N LEU A 90 13.45 5.64 -14.35
CA LEU A 90 12.83 6.62 -13.45
C LEU A 90 12.55 7.93 -14.17
N SER A 91 11.38 8.49 -13.86
CA SER A 91 10.90 9.76 -14.39
C SER A 91 10.49 10.68 -13.25
N GLU A 92 10.47 11.98 -13.47
CA GLU A 92 9.96 12.92 -12.48
C GLU A 92 8.50 12.64 -12.10
N ASN A 93 7.70 12.08 -13.02
CA ASN A 93 6.34 11.63 -12.76
C ASN A 93 6.27 10.56 -11.66
N ILE A 94 7.19 9.59 -11.64
CA ILE A 94 7.20 8.58 -10.56
C ILE A 94 7.59 9.18 -9.22
N PHE A 95 8.52 10.15 -9.20
CA PHE A 95 8.89 10.86 -7.98
C PHE A 95 7.73 11.66 -7.43
N GLN A 96 6.99 12.36 -8.29
CA GLN A 96 5.81 13.13 -7.90
C GLN A 96 4.73 12.22 -7.27
N LYS A 97 4.46 11.06 -7.84
CA LYS A 97 3.50 10.09 -7.28
C LYS A 97 3.91 9.51 -5.94
N ILE A 98 5.20 9.23 -5.77
CA ILE A 98 5.73 8.76 -4.48
C ILE A 98 5.53 9.85 -3.40
N ILE A 99 5.69 11.13 -3.76
CA ILE A 99 5.40 12.26 -2.87
C ILE A 99 3.91 12.36 -2.57
N GLU A 100 3.04 12.25 -3.59
CA GLU A 100 1.58 12.29 -3.42
C GLU A 100 1.09 11.18 -2.50
N LEU A 101 1.58 9.95 -2.67
CA LEU A 101 1.31 8.85 -1.75
C LEU A 101 1.80 9.17 -0.34
N TYR A 102 2.99 9.75 -0.17
CA TYR A 102 3.48 10.16 1.14
C TYR A 102 2.56 11.20 1.79
N GLU A 103 2.13 12.22 1.04
CA GLU A 103 1.22 13.25 1.51
C GLU A 103 -0.15 12.66 1.86
N ALA A 104 -0.60 11.66 1.11
CA ALA A 104 -1.83 10.91 1.40
C ALA A 104 -1.74 10.13 2.72
N LEU A 105 -0.59 9.53 3.04
CA LEU A 105 -0.38 8.89 4.36
C LEU A 105 -0.56 9.89 5.52
N ASP A 106 -0.04 11.11 5.36
CA ASP A 106 -0.14 12.17 6.38
C ASP A 106 -1.58 12.71 6.47
N SER A 107 -2.24 12.89 5.32
CA SER A 107 -3.60 13.45 5.23
C SER A 107 -4.66 12.53 5.85
N VAL A 108 -4.56 11.22 5.66
CA VAL A 108 -5.47 10.23 6.26
C VAL A 108 -5.18 9.98 7.74
N GLY A 109 -4.14 10.64 8.30
CA GLY A 109 -3.83 10.61 9.73
C GLY A 109 -3.02 9.40 10.18
N TYR A 110 -2.27 8.76 9.29
CA TYR A 110 -1.43 7.63 9.69
C TYR A 110 -0.22 8.06 10.53
N ASN A 111 0.13 7.24 11.52
CA ASN A 111 1.35 7.45 12.31
C ASN A 111 2.61 7.12 11.49
N ARG A 112 2.53 6.11 10.63
CA ARG A 112 3.62 5.60 9.81
C ARG A 112 3.55 6.19 8.40
N LEU A 113 4.34 7.24 8.15
CA LEU A 113 4.51 7.85 6.82
C LEU A 113 5.59 7.13 6.01
N ASP A 114 5.45 5.81 5.89
CA ASP A 114 6.40 4.93 5.23
C ASP A 114 5.71 3.61 4.83
N ALA A 115 6.10 3.05 3.70
CA ALA A 115 5.52 1.84 3.15
C ALA A 115 6.58 0.98 2.48
N ALA A 116 6.39 -0.34 2.50
CA ALA A 116 7.25 -1.24 1.76
C ALA A 116 6.92 -1.13 0.26
N PRO A 117 7.93 -1.01 -0.64
CA PRO A 117 7.69 -0.84 -2.08
C PRO A 117 6.80 -1.92 -2.71
N PHE A 118 6.91 -3.18 -2.28
CA PHE A 118 6.07 -4.28 -2.76
C PHE A 118 4.60 -4.22 -2.27
N HIS A 119 4.24 -3.24 -1.45
CA HIS A 119 2.85 -2.92 -1.11
C HIS A 119 2.31 -1.72 -1.89
N ILE A 120 3.14 -1.05 -2.67
CA ILE A 120 2.79 0.07 -3.52
C ILE A 120 2.65 -0.45 -4.94
N PHE A 121 1.53 -0.12 -5.59
CA PHE A 121 1.22 -0.57 -6.94
C PHE A 121 1.12 0.62 -7.88
N ILE A 122 1.66 0.47 -9.09
CA ILE A 122 1.43 1.36 -10.22
C ILE A 122 0.43 0.68 -11.14
N THR A 123 -0.73 1.31 -11.34
CA THR A 123 -1.80 0.76 -12.18
C THR A 123 -1.52 1.03 -13.67
N SER A 124 -2.23 0.34 -14.55
CA SER A 124 -2.18 0.60 -16.00
C SER A 124 -2.67 2.00 -16.39
N LEU A 125 -3.44 2.66 -15.52
CA LEU A 125 -3.88 4.05 -15.65
C LEU A 125 -2.85 5.03 -15.08
N ASP A 126 -1.65 4.56 -14.75
CA ASP A 126 -0.56 5.35 -14.20
C ASP A 126 -0.92 5.95 -12.82
N GLU A 127 -1.80 5.30 -12.05
CA GLU A 127 -2.12 5.70 -10.67
C GLU A 127 -1.23 4.95 -9.67
N ILE A 128 -0.98 5.54 -8.49
CA ILE A 128 -0.27 4.88 -7.39
C ILE A 128 -1.24 4.49 -6.28
N LYS A 129 -1.19 3.23 -5.84
CA LYS A 129 -2.09 2.67 -4.83
C LYS A 129 -1.30 1.94 -3.74
N LEU A 130 -1.67 2.10 -2.48
CA LEU A 130 -1.05 1.40 -1.34
C LEU A 130 -2.01 0.38 -0.73
N ILE A 131 -1.54 -0.86 -0.58
CA ILE A 131 -2.24 -1.92 0.15
C ILE A 131 -1.53 -2.26 1.46
N ASP A 132 -2.12 -3.14 2.28
CA ASP A 132 -1.53 -3.66 3.53
C ASP A 132 -1.15 -2.58 4.55
N THR A 133 -2.16 -1.80 4.96
CA THR A 133 -2.02 -0.68 5.90
C THR A 133 -2.15 -1.10 7.37
N ALA A 134 -2.24 -2.40 7.68
CA ALA A 134 -2.47 -2.92 9.04
C ALA A 134 -1.49 -2.38 10.10
N ARG A 135 -0.28 -1.99 9.68
CA ARG A 135 0.77 -1.47 10.57
C ARG A 135 0.84 0.06 10.63
N ALA A 136 -0.01 0.77 9.91
CA ALA A 136 0.09 2.21 9.72
C ALA A 136 -0.04 3.02 11.03
N MET A 137 -0.77 2.49 12.02
CA MET A 137 -0.94 3.15 13.32
C MET A 137 0.05 2.69 14.40
N LYS A 138 0.81 1.61 14.16
CA LYS A 138 1.58 0.92 15.21
C LYS A 138 2.89 1.61 15.60
N LYS A 139 3.49 2.38 14.68
CA LYS A 139 4.75 3.09 14.92
C LYS A 139 4.70 4.43 14.21
N ARG A 140 5.13 5.48 14.91
CA ARG A 140 5.31 6.79 14.29
C ARG A 140 6.60 6.82 13.46
N THR A 141 6.49 7.11 12.16
CA THR A 141 7.64 7.35 11.28
C THR A 141 7.33 8.54 10.38
N ILE A 142 8.24 9.51 10.34
CA ILE A 142 8.09 10.68 9.46
C ILE A 142 8.96 10.53 8.21
N TYR A 143 10.16 9.96 8.35
CA TYR A 143 11.06 9.73 7.23
C TYR A 143 10.71 8.41 6.53
N PRO A 144 10.45 8.40 5.21
CA PRO A 144 10.05 7.21 4.47
C PRO A 144 11.27 6.35 4.13
N ALA A 145 11.84 5.70 5.14
CA ALA A 145 13.10 4.98 5.04
C ALA A 145 13.06 3.85 4.01
N LEU A 146 11.98 3.06 3.97
CA LEU A 146 11.88 1.89 3.08
C LEU A 146 11.79 2.30 1.61
N ILE A 147 11.03 3.36 1.32
CA ILE A 147 10.94 3.91 -0.05
C ILE A 147 12.30 4.46 -0.48
N ILE A 148 12.96 5.23 0.39
CA ILE A 148 14.26 5.82 0.08
C ILE A 148 15.36 4.76 -0.04
N GLU A 149 15.29 3.68 0.73
CA GLU A 149 16.20 2.54 0.65
C GLU A 149 16.06 1.83 -0.71
N CYS A 150 14.83 1.53 -1.13
CA CYS A 150 14.57 0.97 -2.46
C CYS A 150 15.10 1.85 -3.59
N LEU A 151 14.89 3.17 -3.52
CA LEU A 151 15.47 4.11 -4.48
C LEU A 151 17.01 4.17 -4.38
N SER A 152 17.58 3.93 -3.20
CA SER A 152 19.03 3.86 -2.99
C SER A 152 19.63 2.64 -3.68
N ASP A 153 18.99 1.49 -3.54
CA ASP A 153 19.43 0.22 -4.12
C ASP A 153 19.43 0.27 -5.65
N LEU A 154 18.54 1.08 -6.22
CA LEU A 154 18.45 1.35 -7.65
C LEU A 154 19.33 2.54 -8.11
N GLY A 155 20.06 3.20 -7.21
CA GLY A 155 20.95 4.32 -7.54
C GLY A 155 20.28 5.70 -7.69
N HIS A 156 18.99 5.82 -7.40
CA HIS A 156 18.17 7.03 -7.64
C HIS A 156 17.86 7.87 -6.40
N LYS A 157 18.37 7.48 -5.23
CA LYS A 157 18.16 8.22 -3.97
C LYS A 157 18.55 9.69 -4.05
N LYS A 158 19.71 10.00 -4.66
CA LYS A 158 20.19 11.40 -4.76
C LYS A 158 19.25 12.23 -5.62
N ASP A 159 18.81 11.68 -6.74
CA ASP A 159 17.92 12.35 -7.69
C ASP A 159 16.55 12.61 -7.06
N PHE A 160 15.98 11.60 -6.40
CA PHE A 160 14.72 11.74 -5.68
C PHE A 160 14.80 12.80 -4.56
N LEU A 161 15.84 12.77 -3.73
CA LEU A 161 15.99 13.74 -2.64
C LEU A 161 16.20 15.16 -3.17
N ASN A 162 16.91 15.32 -4.30
CA ASN A 162 17.03 16.62 -4.97
C ASN A 162 15.68 17.09 -5.53
N PHE A 163 14.92 16.18 -6.14
CA PHE A 163 13.57 16.46 -6.63
C PHE A 163 12.66 16.94 -5.51
N VAL A 164 12.65 16.25 -4.36
CA VAL A 164 11.86 16.65 -3.18
C VAL A 164 12.34 17.99 -2.63
N LYS A 165 13.67 18.22 -2.56
CA LYS A 165 14.23 19.49 -2.10
C LYS A 165 13.80 20.67 -2.97
N TYR A 166 13.74 20.49 -4.29
CA TYR A 166 13.36 21.54 -5.23
C TYR A 166 11.84 21.78 -5.25
N ASN A 167 11.05 20.71 -5.34
CA ASN A 167 9.60 20.81 -5.55
C ASN A 167 8.79 20.90 -4.24
N LYS A 168 9.30 20.34 -3.13
CA LYS A 168 8.64 20.31 -1.82
C LYS A 168 9.65 20.63 -0.69
N PRO A 169 10.24 21.84 -0.67
CA PRO A 169 11.34 22.18 0.24
C PRO A 169 10.98 22.04 1.73
N GLU A 170 9.73 22.33 2.12
CA GLU A 170 9.29 22.15 3.52
C GLU A 170 9.18 20.67 3.91
N LEU A 171 8.72 19.82 3.00
CA LEU A 171 8.72 18.36 3.21
C LEU A 171 10.15 17.83 3.35
N TYR A 172 11.06 18.29 2.49
CA TYR A 172 12.48 17.93 2.59
C TYR A 172 13.09 18.33 3.95
N LYS A 173 12.80 19.54 4.44
CA LYS A 173 13.22 20.00 5.78
C LYS A 173 12.60 19.14 6.89
N LYS A 174 11.31 18.78 6.79
CA LYS A 174 10.62 17.87 7.73
C LYS A 174 11.34 16.53 7.82
N TRP A 175 11.72 15.96 6.68
CA TRP A 175 12.47 14.71 6.60
C TRP A 175 13.87 14.81 7.22
N LEU A 176 14.62 15.87 6.92
CA LEU A 176 15.96 16.07 7.51
C LEU A 176 15.92 16.15 9.03
N ARG A 177 14.95 16.86 9.61
CA ARG A 177 14.78 16.98 11.07
C ARG A 177 14.37 15.67 11.74
N SER A 178 13.76 14.77 10.98
CA SER A 178 13.22 13.50 11.48
C SER A 178 14.19 12.33 11.34
N LYS A 179 15.34 12.56 10.70
CA LYS A 179 16.39 11.57 10.50
C LYS A 179 17.21 11.46 11.80
N LYS A 180 16.72 10.63 12.73
CA LYS A 180 17.50 10.16 13.88
C LYS A 180 18.32 8.95 13.49
#